data_AF-A0A1Y4B4K1-F1
#
_entry.id   AF-A0A1Y4B4K1-F1
#
_cell.length_a   1.000
_cell.length_b   1.000
_cell.length_c   1.000
_cell.angle_alpha   90.00
_cell.angle_beta   90.00
_cell.angle_gamma   90.00
#
_symmetry.space_group_name_H-M   'P 1'
#
loop_
_entity.id
_entity.type
_entity.pdbx_description
1 polymer ?
#
loop_
_entity_poly.entity_id
_entity_poly.type
_entity_poly.pdbx_seq_one_letter_code
_entity_poly.pdbx_strand_id
1 'polypeptide(L)'
;MGRTKSLASLNDCTDATYRVINTPLYSAGESSSYKRLLVRVTDEDLEMALEILCREDMHSKKQEMIQEELNIRQRPERITVKGAWADSFRREWEAVRQAARRSQRR
;
A
#
# COMPACT_ATOMS: atom_id res chain seq x y z
N MET A 1 -3.93 -25.24 -29.35
CA MET A 1 -4.21 -23.82 -29.66
C MET A 1 -4.85 -23.17 -28.43
N GLY A 2 -4.06 -22.50 -27.60
CA GLY A 2 -4.55 -21.70 -26.48
C GLY A 2 -4.11 -20.26 -26.72
N ARG A 3 -5.07 -19.33 -26.75
CA ARG A 3 -4.90 -17.94 -27.18
C ARG A 3 -3.94 -17.19 -26.24
N THR A 4 -2.76 -16.82 -26.73
CA THR A 4 -1.98 -15.70 -26.18
C THR A 4 -2.68 -14.40 -26.57
N LYS A 5 -3.70 -14.02 -25.80
CA LYS A 5 -4.35 -12.72 -25.99
C LYS A 5 -3.39 -11.62 -25.54
N SER A 6 -2.86 -10.94 -26.55
CA SER A 6 -2.52 -9.51 -26.59
C SER A 6 -1.59 -8.94 -25.51
N LEU A 7 -0.29 -9.15 -25.70
CA LEU A 7 0.76 -8.26 -25.14
C LEU A 7 0.74 -6.84 -25.76
N ALA A 8 -0.20 -6.53 -26.66
CA ALA A 8 -0.26 -5.24 -27.36
C ALA A 8 -0.51 -4.05 -26.42
N SER A 9 -1.02 -4.29 -25.21
CA SER A 9 -1.22 -3.24 -24.19
C SER A 9 0.07 -2.74 -23.54
N LEU A 10 1.19 -3.46 -23.67
CA LEU A 10 2.45 -3.10 -22.99
C LEU A 10 3.36 -2.19 -23.84
N ASN A 11 3.06 -2.00 -25.12
CA ASN A 11 3.88 -1.18 -26.02
C ASN A 11 3.77 0.33 -25.73
N ASP A 12 2.71 0.76 -25.03
CA ASP A 12 2.48 2.17 -24.67
C ASP A 12 2.78 2.47 -23.19
N CYS A 13 3.32 1.51 -22.44
CA CYS A 13 3.60 1.68 -21.00
C CYS A 13 5.02 2.18 -20.75
N THR A 14 5.21 2.93 -19.65
CA THR A 14 6.54 3.26 -19.15
C THR A 14 7.26 2.00 -18.64
N ASP A 15 8.60 2.03 -18.63
CA ASP A 15 9.42 0.94 -18.08
C ASP A 15 9.09 0.66 -16.61
N ALA A 16 8.67 1.70 -15.86
CA ALA A 16 8.24 1.57 -14.47
C ALA A 16 6.95 0.74 -14.34
N THR A 17 5.92 1.04 -15.12
CA THR A 17 4.67 0.26 -15.16
C THR A 17 4.91 -1.18 -15.59
N TYR A 18 5.75 -1.39 -16.62
CA TYR A 18 6.12 -2.73 -17.07
C TYR A 18 6.76 -3.55 -15.94
N ARG A 19 7.68 -2.94 -15.18
CA ARG A 19 8.33 -3.59 -14.03
C ARG A 19 7.33 -3.94 -12.93
N VAL A 20 6.38 -3.06 -12.60
CA VAL A 20 5.34 -3.35 -11.60
C VAL A 20 4.51 -4.56 -12.01
N ILE A 21 4.06 -4.60 -13.26
CA ILE A 21 3.22 -5.70 -13.78
C ILE A 21 4.00 -7.03 -13.79
N ASN A 22 5.25 -7.03 -14.25
CA ASN A 22 5.99 -8.27 -14.50
C ASN A 22 6.83 -8.75 -13.31
N THR A 23 7.10 -7.92 -12.31
CA THR A 23 7.89 -8.35 -11.15
C THR A 23 7.17 -9.48 -10.40
N PRO A 24 7.77 -10.67 -10.26
CA PRO A 24 7.15 -11.79 -9.58
C PRO A 24 6.92 -11.48 -8.08
N LEU A 25 5.76 -11.89 -7.57
CA LEU A 25 5.47 -11.93 -6.14
C LEU A 25 5.88 -13.30 -5.61
N TYR A 26 7.14 -13.47 -5.20
CA TYR A 26 7.54 -14.72 -4.55
C TYR A 26 6.94 -14.82 -3.13
N SER A 27 6.53 -16.03 -2.74
CA SER A 27 5.75 -16.29 -1.53
C SER A 27 6.55 -16.05 -0.22
N ALA A 28 5.82 -15.52 0.76
CA ALA A 28 6.13 -15.38 2.19
C ALA A 28 7.32 -14.52 2.65
N GLY A 29 8.43 -14.41 1.90
CA GLY A 29 9.61 -13.61 2.30
C GLY A 29 9.88 -12.36 1.45
N GLU A 30 9.43 -12.36 0.20
CA GLU A 30 9.83 -11.37 -0.81
C GLU A 30 8.80 -10.27 -1.07
N SER A 31 7.75 -10.17 -0.24
CA SER A 31 6.85 -9.00 -0.32
C SER A 31 7.60 -7.66 -0.14
N SER A 32 8.78 -7.68 0.49
CA SER A 32 9.58 -6.47 0.73
C SER A 32 10.23 -5.89 -0.53
N SER A 33 10.59 -6.72 -1.53
CA SER A 33 11.20 -6.22 -2.77
C SER A 33 10.14 -5.55 -3.65
N TYR A 34 8.98 -6.19 -3.76
CA TYR A 34 7.83 -5.63 -4.48
C TYR A 34 7.31 -4.34 -3.81
N LYS A 35 7.14 -4.32 -2.49
CA LYS A 35 6.77 -3.09 -1.76
C LYS A 35 7.79 -1.96 -1.99
N ARG A 36 9.09 -2.27 -1.96
CA ARG A 36 10.15 -1.27 -2.26
C ARG A 36 10.09 -0.76 -3.69
N LEU A 37 9.69 -1.60 -4.65
CA LEU A 37 9.43 -1.17 -6.02
C LEU A 37 8.26 -0.18 -6.04
N LEU A 38 7.11 -0.53 -5.45
CA LEU A 38 5.93 0.34 -5.43
C LEU A 38 6.25 1.73 -4.88
N VAL A 39 6.93 1.81 -3.73
CA VAL A 39 7.35 3.08 -3.08
C VAL A 39 8.19 3.99 -3.98
N ARG A 40 8.90 3.44 -4.98
CA ARG A 40 9.79 4.21 -5.86
C ARG A 40 9.15 4.63 -7.18
N VAL A 41 8.02 4.04 -7.52
CA VAL A 41 7.29 4.29 -8.76
C VAL A 41 6.34 5.48 -8.56
N THR A 42 6.08 6.25 -9.61
CA THR A 42 5.18 7.42 -9.57
C THR A 42 3.72 7.00 -9.37
N ASP A 43 2.87 7.93 -8.94
CA ASP A 43 1.43 7.64 -8.77
C ASP A 43 0.79 7.31 -10.13
N GLU A 44 1.15 8.03 -11.19
CA GLU A 44 0.64 7.80 -12.54
C GLU A 44 0.99 6.39 -13.06
N ASP A 45 2.23 5.95 -12.85
CA ASP A 45 2.68 4.62 -13.28
C ASP A 45 2.01 3.49 -12.49
N LEU A 46 1.69 3.73 -11.20
CA LEU A 46 0.96 2.79 -10.35
C LEU A 46 -0.52 2.70 -10.73
N GLU A 47 -1.17 3.83 -11.01
CA GLU A 47 -2.55 3.88 -11.50
C GLU A 47 -2.67 3.17 -12.85
N MET A 48 -1.74 3.42 -13.79
CA MET A 48 -1.70 2.73 -15.07
C MET A 48 -1.46 1.22 -14.91
N ALA A 49 -0.55 0.82 -14.00
CA ALA A 49 -0.32 -0.60 -13.72
C ALA A 49 -1.57 -1.28 -13.14
N LEU A 50 -2.29 -0.59 -12.25
CA LEU A 50 -3.53 -1.08 -11.67
C LEU A 50 -4.63 -1.24 -12.73
N GLU A 51 -4.80 -0.25 -13.61
CA GLU A 51 -5.78 -0.30 -14.69
C GLU A 51 -5.54 -1.51 -15.61
N ILE A 52 -4.29 -1.74 -16.02
CA ILE A 52 -3.92 -2.88 -16.88
C ILE A 52 -4.19 -4.21 -16.17
N LEU A 53 -3.80 -4.33 -14.90
CA LEU A 53 -4.01 -5.56 -14.13
C LEU A 53 -5.51 -5.87 -13.92
N CYS A 54 -6.33 -4.85 -13.68
CA CYS A 54 -7.78 -4.98 -13.54
C CYS A 54 -8.44 -5.36 -14.88
N ARG A 55 -8.01 -4.74 -15.99
CA ARG A 55 -8.56 -5.01 -17.32
C ARG A 55 -8.32 -6.45 -17.78
N GLU A 56 -7.15 -6.99 -17.47
CA GLU A 56 -6.77 -8.36 -17.84
C GLU A 56 -7.18 -9.41 -16.79
N ASP A 57 -7.85 -9.01 -15.70
CA ASP A 57 -8.24 -9.87 -14.56
C ASP A 57 -7.07 -10.71 -14.01
N MET A 58 -5.91 -10.07 -13.87
CA MET A 58 -4.66 -10.73 -13.49
C MET A 58 -4.16 -10.29 -12.11
N HIS A 59 -3.60 -11.26 -11.37
CA HIS A 59 -2.82 -11.04 -10.15
C HIS A 59 -3.49 -10.15 -9.09
N SER A 60 -4.66 -10.57 -8.59
CA SER A 60 -5.42 -9.87 -7.54
C SER A 60 -4.59 -9.36 -6.36
N LYS A 61 -3.58 -10.12 -5.92
CA LYS A 61 -2.66 -9.70 -4.85
C LYS A 61 -1.81 -8.48 -5.21
N LYS A 62 -1.39 -8.34 -6.47
CA LYS A 62 -0.67 -7.14 -6.94
C LYS A 62 -1.59 -5.94 -6.94
N GLN A 63 -2.83 -6.12 -7.42
CA GLN A 63 -3.84 -5.07 -7.42
C GLN A 63 -4.08 -4.55 -5.99
N GLU A 64 -4.26 -5.44 -5.02
CA GLU A 64 -4.43 -5.08 -3.60
C GLU A 64 -3.24 -4.29 -3.06
N MET A 65 -2.00 -4.74 -3.33
CA MET A 65 -0.79 -4.05 -2.87
C MET A 65 -0.59 -2.67 -3.51
N ILE A 66 -0.91 -2.52 -4.80
CA ILE A 66 -0.84 -1.23 -5.50
C ILE A 66 -1.90 -0.27 -4.92
N GLN A 67 -3.13 -0.77 -4.70
CA GLN A 67 -4.19 0.03 -4.10
C GLN A 67 -3.85 0.45 -2.65
N GLU A 68 -3.24 -0.43 -1.86
CA GLU A 68 -2.75 -0.12 -0.52
C GLU A 68 -1.72 1.03 -0.55
N GLU A 69 -0.74 0.96 -1.44
CA GLU A 69 0.28 2.01 -1.61
C GLU A 69 -0.32 3.35 -2.06
N LEU A 70 -1.19 3.34 -3.08
CA LEU A 70 -1.88 4.55 -3.54
C LEU A 70 -2.72 5.18 -2.43
N ASN A 71 -3.43 4.37 -1.65
CA ASN A 71 -4.19 4.84 -0.50
C ASN A 71 -3.28 5.50 0.55
N ILE A 72 -2.12 4.89 0.87
CA ILE A 72 -1.15 5.45 1.82
C ILE A 72 -0.65 6.84 1.36
N ARG A 73 -0.41 7.02 0.06
CA ARG A 73 0.08 8.30 -0.50
C ARG A 73 -0.99 9.38 -0.52
N GLN A 74 -2.18 9.05 -1.00
CA GLN A 74 -3.31 9.99 -1.11
C GLN A 74 -3.90 10.35 0.26
N ARG A 75 -3.86 9.39 1.19
CA ARG A 75 -4.33 9.53 2.56
C ARG A 75 -3.35 8.80 3.48
N PRO A 76 -2.33 9.49 4.01
CA PRO A 76 -1.52 8.93 5.09
C PRO A 76 -2.41 8.86 6.34
N GLU A 77 -3.29 7.86 6.40
CA GLU A 77 -4.10 7.61 7.57
C GLU A 77 -3.15 7.38 8.74
N ARG A 78 -3.43 8.06 9.85
CA ARG A 78 -2.75 7.75 11.11
C ARG A 78 -3.02 6.28 11.41
N ILE A 79 -2.00 5.46 11.23
CA ILE A 79 -2.03 4.04 11.61
C ILE A 79 -2.52 4.01 13.05
N THR A 80 -3.76 3.59 13.24
CA THR A 80 -4.30 3.39 14.57
C THR A 80 -3.68 2.08 15.01
N VAL A 81 -2.55 2.15 15.71
CA VAL A 81 -1.91 0.98 16.29
C VAL A 81 -2.96 0.31 17.18
N LYS A 82 -3.45 -0.85 16.76
CA LYS A 82 -4.37 -1.68 17.55
C LYS A 82 -3.53 -2.71 18.28
N GLY A 83 -3.73 -2.84 19.59
CA GLY A 83 -3.02 -3.83 20.41
C GLY A 83 -2.93 -3.42 21.87
N ALA A 84 -2.62 -4.38 22.74
CA ALA A 84 -2.55 -4.19 24.19
C ALA A 84 -1.65 -3.03 24.61
N TRP A 85 -0.53 -2.83 23.90
CA TRP A 85 0.36 -1.69 24.12
C TRP A 85 -0.31 -0.34 23.82
N ALA A 86 -1.01 -0.22 22.69
CA ALA A 86 -1.65 1.04 22.30
C ALA A 86 -2.82 1.40 23.23
N ASP A 87 -3.54 0.40 23.74
CA ASP A 87 -4.60 0.63 24.73
C ASP A 87 -4.03 1.00 26.11
N SER A 88 -2.91 0.39 26.54
CA SER A 88 -2.21 0.79 27.77
C SER A 88 -1.70 2.22 27.68
N PHE A 89 -1.03 2.57 26.57
CA PHE A 89 -0.53 3.91 26.32
C PHE A 89 -1.67 4.94 26.30
N ARG A 90 -2.81 4.64 25.66
CA ARG A 90 -3.98 5.53 25.66
C ARG A 90 -4.47 5.79 27.09
N ARG A 91 -4.60 4.75 27.91
CA ARG A 91 -5.05 4.89 29.32
C ARG A 91 -4.08 5.72 30.15
N GLU A 92 -2.79 5.45 30.05
CA GLU A 92 -1.74 6.19 30.77
C GLU A 92 -1.69 7.66 30.35
N TRP A 93 -1.74 7.92 29.05
CA TRP A 93 -1.76 9.27 28.49
C TRP A 93 -2.99 10.07 28.93
N GLU A 94 -4.15 9.42 29.00
CA GLU A 94 -5.40 10.03 29.45
C GLU A 94 -5.35 10.36 30.96
N ALA A 95 -4.76 9.48 31.77
CA ALA A 95 -4.53 9.72 33.20
C ALA A 95 -3.62 10.94 33.44
N VAL A 96 -2.52 11.05 32.67
CA VAL A 96 -1.59 12.20 32.74
C VAL A 96 -2.30 13.50 32.37
N ARG A 97 -3.12 13.50 31.31
CA ARG A 97 -3.90 14.69 30.93
C ARG A 97 -4.90 15.10 32.00
N GLN A 98 -5.58 14.15 32.62
CA GLN A 98 -6.52 14.47 33.70
C GLN A 98 -5.81 15.05 34.93
N ALA A 99 -4.62 14.55 35.26
CA ALA A 99 -3.79 15.11 36.32
C ALA A 99 -3.36 16.55 35.99
N ALA A 100 -2.85 16.80 34.78
CA ALA A 100 -2.45 18.14 34.34
C ALA A 100 -3.63 19.15 34.38
N ARG A 101 -4.84 18.73 33.97
CA ARG A 101 -6.06 19.56 34.04
C ARG A 101 -6.49 19.89 35.48
N ARG A 102 -6.25 18.97 36.43
CA ARG A 102 -6.53 19.21 37.86
C ARG A 102 -5.52 20.18 38.47
N SER A 103 -4.26 20.10 38.06
CA SER A 103 -3.20 21.01 38.54
C SER A 103 -3.32 22.45 38.02
N GLN A 104 -4.01 22.68 36.89
CA GLN A 104 -4.31 24.03 36.38
C GLN A 104 -5.50 24.72 37.08
N ARG A 105 -6.26 24.01 37.93
CA ARG A 105 -7.41 24.54 38.67
C ARG A 105 -7.11 24.88 40.14
N ARG A 106 -5.85 24.80 40.55
CA ARG A 106 -5.32 25.32 41.82
C ARG A 106 -4.50 26.56 41.54
#